data_AF-A0A379G608-F1
#
_entry.id   AF-A0A379G608-F1
#
_cell.length_a   1.000
_cell.length_b   1.000
_cell.length_c   1.000
_cell.angle_alpha   90.00
_cell.angle_beta   90.00
_cell.angle_gamma   90.00
#
_symmetry.space_group_name_H-M   'P 1'
#
loop_
_entity.id
_entity.type
_entity.pdbx_description
1 polymer ?
#
loop_
_entity_poly.entity_id
_entity_poly.type
_entity_poly.pdbx_seq_one_letter_code
_entity_poly.pdbx_strand_id
1 'polypeptide(L)' 'MSFSEEEKQLLLSVKGVGPIVIGRLEQMGFSSLQQLSDASYEEILISGAALTGSSCWKNSPQAKKAVEGAIAAAKSALL' A
#
# COMPACT_ATOMS: atom_id res chain seq x y z
N MET A 1 9.85 -6.11 -9.42
CA MET A 1 10.39 -4.76 -9.20
C MET A 1 9.91 -4.29 -7.86
N SER A 2 10.64 -3.40 -7.20
CA SER A 2 10.40 -2.93 -5.83
C SER A 2 10.32 -1.41 -5.85
N PHE A 3 9.63 -0.82 -4.87
CA PHE A 3 9.69 0.64 -4.70
C PHE A 3 11.15 1.09 -4.52
N SER A 4 11.48 2.28 -5.02
CA SER A 4 12.74 2.95 -4.73
C SER A 4 12.85 3.31 -3.26
N GLU A 5 14.06 3.59 -2.78
CA GLU A 5 14.27 3.94 -1.37
C GLU A 5 13.52 5.23 -1.00
N GLU A 6 13.49 6.22 -1.89
CA GLU A 6 12.76 7.47 -1.68
C GLU A 6 11.25 7.23 -1.54
N GLU A 7 10.67 6.40 -2.42
CA GLU A 7 9.25 6.04 -2.35
C GLU A 7 8.93 5.25 -1.07
N LYS A 8 9.83 4.36 -0.65
CA LYS A 8 9.69 3.61 0.61
C LYS A 8 9.70 4.55 1.80
N GLN A 9 10.60 5.53 1.86
CA GLN A 9 10.63 6.51 2.95
C GLN A 9 9.36 7.36 2.99
N LEU A 10 8.82 7.72 1.83
CA LEU A 10 7.55 8.45 1.74
C LEU A 10 6.39 7.60 2.28
N LEU A 11 6.32 6.33 1.89
CA LEU A 11 5.32 5.39 2.39
C LEU A 11 5.48 5.12 3.89
N LEU A 12 6.70 4.95 4.40
CA LEU A 12 6.98 4.76 5.83
C LEU A 12 6.63 5.98 6.68
N SER A 13 6.58 7.17 6.07
CA SER A 13 6.12 8.39 6.75
C SER A 13 4.60 8.39 6.98
N VAL A 14 3.86 7.51 6.31
CA VAL A 14 2.40 7.36 6.51
C VAL A 14 2.13 6.56 7.77
N LYS A 15 1.38 7.15 8.70
CA LYS A 15 1.01 6.50 9.96
C LYS A 15 0.23 5.21 9.72
N GLY A 16 0.81 4.08 10.15
CA GLY A 16 0.23 2.74 10.00
C GLY A 16 0.76 1.96 8.80
N VAL A 17 1.53 2.59 7.91
CA VAL A 17 2.28 1.90 6.86
C VAL A 17 3.65 1.53 7.41
N GLY A 18 3.86 0.22 7.60
CA GLY A 18 5.16 -0.32 8.00
C GLY A 18 5.86 -1.06 6.86
N PRO A 19 7.10 -1.53 7.08
CA PRO A 19 7.85 -2.28 6.07
C PRO A 19 7.12 -3.55 5.60
N ILE A 20 6.30 -4.16 6.47
CA ILE A 20 5.45 -5.31 6.11
C ILE A 20 4.35 -4.92 5.12
N VAL A 21 3.77 -3.73 5.24
CA VAL A 21 2.74 -3.24 4.31
C VAL A 21 3.37 -2.99 2.95
N ILE A 22 4.54 -2.35 2.92
CA ILE A 22 5.30 -2.09 1.69
C ILE A 22 5.68 -3.41 1.01
N GLY A 23 6.25 -4.37 1.74
CA GLY A 23 6.61 -5.67 1.17
C GLY A 23 5.40 -6.42 0.59
N ARG A 24 4.22 -6.27 1.18
CA ARG A 24 2.98 -6.86 0.64
C ARG A 24 2.50 -6.14 -0.61
N LEU A 25 2.60 -4.81 -0.67
CA LEU A 25 2.33 -4.06 -1.91
C LEU A 25 3.27 -4.50 -3.03
N GLU A 26 4.55 -4.71 -2.73
CA GLU A 26 5.52 -5.26 -3.69
C GLU A 26 5.15 -6.67 -4.16
N GLN A 27 4.68 -7.53 -3.26
CA GLN A 27 4.18 -8.87 -3.61
C GLN A 27 2.91 -8.84 -4.46
N MET A 28 2.08 -7.80 -4.34
CA MET A 28 0.93 -7.56 -5.22
C MET A 28 1.34 -7.03 -6.60
N GLY A 29 2.62 -6.70 -6.80
CA GLY A 29 3.16 -6.19 -8.07
C GLY A 29 3.28 -4.67 -8.15
N PHE A 30 3.01 -3.94 -7.04
CA PHE A 30 3.26 -2.51 -6.99
C PHE A 30 4.75 -2.25 -6.81
N SER A 31 5.35 -1.49 -7.73
CA SER A 31 6.76 -1.14 -7.67
C SER A 31 7.03 0.36 -7.82
N SER A 32 5.99 1.19 -7.83
CA SER A 32 6.10 2.65 -7.93
C SER A 32 4.90 3.35 -7.30
N LEU A 33 5.08 4.60 -6.88
CA LEU A 33 3.98 5.43 -6.39
C LEU A 33 2.94 5.69 -7.48
N GLN A 34 3.32 5.79 -8.76
CA GLN A 34 2.36 5.93 -9.87
C GLN A 34 1.37 4.77 -9.95
N GLN A 35 1.86 3.53 -9.89
CA GLN A 35 0.96 2.38 -9.86
C GLN A 35 0.07 2.38 -8.63
N LEU A 36 0.60 2.81 -7.48
CA LEU A 36 -0.16 2.87 -6.24
C LEU A 36 -1.21 3.98 -6.24
N SER A 37 -0.93 5.13 -6.88
CA SER A 37 -1.87 6.24 -7.00
C SER A 37 -3.04 5.93 -7.92
N ASP A 38 -2.80 5.13 -8.96
CA ASP A 38 -3.84 4.68 -9.91
C ASP A 38 -4.64 3.49 -9.36
N ALA A 39 -4.13 2.78 -8.36
CA ALA A 39 -4.79 1.63 -7.78
C ALA A 39 -6.06 2.01 -6.99
N SER A 40 -7.08 1.16 -7.10
CA SER A 40 -8.27 1.32 -6.26
C SER A 40 -8.03 0.80 -4.86
N TYR A 41 -8.50 1.56 -3.88
CA TYR A 41 -8.48 1.18 -2.46
C TYR A 41 -9.06 -0.22 -2.21
N GLU A 42 -10.23 -0.52 -2.79
CA GLU A 42 -10.88 -1.82 -2.61
C GLU A 42 -10.09 -2.96 -3.27
N GLU A 43 -9.49 -2.72 -4.44
CA GLU A 43 -8.68 -3.71 -5.14
C GLU A 43 -7.44 -4.10 -4.33
N ILE A 44 -6.78 -3.14 -3.69
CA ILE A 44 -5.62 -3.42 -2.81
C ILE A 44 -6.05 -4.23 -1.59
N LEU A 45 -7.22 -3.93 -1.00
CA LEU A 45 -7.73 -4.71 0.15
C LEU A 45 -8.09 -6.14 -0.24
N ILE A 46 -8.71 -6.33 -1.40
CA ILE A 46 -9.09 -7.65 -1.92
C ILE A 46 -7.81 -8.45 -2.25
N SER A 47 -6.88 -7.83 -2.98
CA SER A 47 -5.60 -8.44 -3.33
C SER A 47 -4.79 -8.78 -2.09
N GLY A 48 -4.74 -7.90 -1.11
CA GLY A 48 -4.08 -8.15 0.17
C GLY A 48 -4.68 -9.31 0.95
N ALA A 49 -6.02 -9.40 1.00
CA ALA A 49 -6.68 -10.52 1.68
C ALA A 49 -6.43 -11.86 0.96
N ALA A 50 -6.42 -11.86 -0.38
CA ALA A 50 -6.09 -13.03 -1.17
C ALA A 50 -4.63 -13.46 -0.96
N LEU A 51 -3.70 -12.51 -0.93
CA LEU A 51 -2.26 -12.76 -0.81
C LEU A 51 -1.87 -13.24 0.59
N THR A 52 -2.52 -12.75 1.65
CA THR A 52 -2.27 -13.21 3.02
C THR A 52 -3.11 -14.42 3.43
N GLY A 53 -3.96 -14.95 2.53
CA GLY A 53 -4.89 -16.04 2.81
C GLY A 53 -5.83 -15.76 3.99
N SER A 54 -6.04 -14.48 4.32
CA SER A 54 -6.70 -14.06 5.55
C SER A 54 -7.47 -12.77 5.33
N SER A 55 -8.63 -12.64 5.97
CA SER A 55 -9.46 -11.44 5.89
C SER A 55 -8.91 -10.25 6.69
N CYS A 56 -7.69 -10.36 7.25
CA CYS A 56 -7.14 -9.34 8.14
C CYS A 56 -6.94 -8.00 7.43
N TRP A 57 -6.62 -7.99 6.13
CA TRP A 57 -6.55 -6.76 5.34
C TRP A 57 -7.91 -6.10 5.18
N LYS A 58 -8.93 -6.86 4.76
CA LYS A 58 -10.28 -6.35 4.50
C LYS A 58 -11.05 -6.00 5.78
N ASN A 59 -10.74 -6.63 6.91
CA ASN A 59 -11.47 -6.45 8.17
C ASN A 59 -10.72 -5.59 9.20
N SER A 60 -9.41 -5.40 9.08
CA SER A 60 -8.66 -4.57 10.02
C SER A 60 -8.82 -3.08 9.71
N PRO A 61 -9.31 -2.26 10.65
CA PRO A 61 -9.35 -0.80 10.49
C PRO A 61 -7.95 -0.20 10.28
N GLN A 62 -6.91 -0.86 10.80
CA GLN A 62 -5.54 -0.41 10.63
C GLN A 62 -5.03 -0.64 9.21
N ALA A 63 -5.31 -1.81 8.62
CA ALA A 63 -4.94 -2.10 7.23
C ALA A 63 -5.64 -1.15 6.26
N LYS A 64 -6.93 -0.89 6.49
CA LYS A 64 -7.72 0.10 5.76
C LYS A 64 -7.06 1.48 5.77
N LYS A 65 -6.74 2.00 6.96
CA LYS A 65 -6.07 3.30 7.09
C LYS A 65 -4.68 3.33 6.46
N ALA A 66 -3.93 2.23 6.55
CA ALA A 66 -2.61 2.14 5.94
C ALA A 66 -2.70 2.21 4.41
N VAL A 67 -3.61 1.45 3.79
CA VAL A 67 -3.81 1.46 2.33
C VAL A 67 -4.31 2.81 1.84
N GLU A 68 -5.31 3.38 2.50
CA GLU A 68 -5.84 4.71 2.17
C GLU A 68 -4.74 5.78 2.27
N GLY A 69 -3.97 5.79 3.35
CA GLY A 69 -2.87 6.73 3.53
C GLY A 69 -1.75 6.53 2.51
N ALA A 70 -1.43 5.29 2.15
CA ALA A 70 -0.42 4.98 1.14
C ALA A 70 -0.83 5.51 -0.25
N ILE A 71 -2.08 5.29 -0.66
CA ILE A 71 -2.62 5.81 -1.92
C ILE A 71 -2.64 7.35 -1.91
N ALA A 72 -3.08 7.96 -0.81
CA ALA A 72 -3.10 9.41 -0.67
C ALA A 72 -1.70 10.01 -0.75
N ALA A 73 -0.73 9.43 -0.04
CA ALA A 73 0.67 9.88 -0.09
C ALA A 73 1.27 9.72 -1.48
N ALA A 74 0.98 8.61 -2.18
CA ALA A 74 1.38 8.41 -3.56
C ALA A 74 0.80 9.49 -4.49
N LYS A 75 -0.49 9.79 -4.38
CA LYS A 75 -1.14 10.88 -5.16
C LYS A 75 -0.52 12.24 -4.86
N SER A 76 -0.26 12.55 -3.59
CA SER A 76 0.36 13.81 -3.19
C SER A 76 1.81 13.95 -3.66
N ALA A 77 2.54 12.85 -3.83
CA ALA A 77 3.91 12.86 -4.33
C ALA A 77 4.01 13.07 -5.85
N LEU A 78 2.91 12.86 -6.57
CA LEU A 78 2.83 12.95 -8.04
C LEU A 78 2.12 14.22 -8.54
N LEU A 79 1.59 15.03 -7.63
CA LEU A 79 1.06 16.37 -7.88
C LEU A 79 2.19 17.40 -7.94
#